data_AF-X1E325-F1
#
_entry.id   AF-X1E325-F1
#
_cell.length_a   1.000
_cell.length_b   1.000
_cell.length_c   1.000
_cell.angle_alpha   90.00
_cell.angle_beta   90.00
_cell.angle_gamma   90.00
#
_symmetry.space_group_name_H-M   'P 1'
#
loop_
_entity.id
_entity.type
_entity.pdbx_description
1 polymer ?
#
loop_
_entity_poly.entity_id
_entity_poly.type
_entity_poly.pdbx_seq_one_letter_code
_entity_poly.pdbx_strand_id
1 'polypeptide(L)'
;LRLLVLLYYVWGLVILPVFGLQQWVIDTFGGLAFLFNPDPIFLITLPILLGVVLIGVIAMWIGWTMLTTPAPEPLEDFDFDEEEVTEKKEE
;
A
#
# COMPACT_ATOMS: atom_id res chain seq x y z
N LEU A 1 15.97 -8.90 2.80
CA LEU A 1 15.40 -7.83 1.95
C LEU A 1 14.79 -6.68 2.76
N ARG A 2 13.74 -6.89 3.57
CA ARG A 2 13.08 -5.81 4.33
C ARG A 2 14.01 -5.01 5.25
N LEU A 3 14.92 -5.70 5.96
CA LEU A 3 15.93 -5.06 6.80
C LEU A 3 16.88 -4.15 6.01
N LEU A 4 17.28 -4.55 4.80
CA LEU A 4 18.17 -3.74 3.96
C LEU A 4 17.48 -2.44 3.51
N VAL A 5 16.18 -2.52 3.19
CA VAL A 5 15.38 -1.33 2.84
C VAL A 5 15.32 -0.38 4.04
N LEU A 6 15.02 -0.88 5.24
CA LEU A 6 14.98 -0.06 6.44
C LEU A 6 16.33 0.59 6.74
N LEU A 7 17.42 -0.18 6.64
CA LEU A 7 18.78 0.36 6.82
C LEU A 7 19.10 1.45 5.80
N TYR A 8 18.69 1.29 4.54
CA TYR A 8 18.89 2.31 3.51
C TYR A 8 18.09 3.60 3.80
N TYR A 9 16.86 3.47 4.28
CA TYR A 9 16.05 4.61 4.71
C TYR A 9 16.67 5.33 5.91
N VAL A 10 17.14 4.59 6.91
CA VAL A 10 17.83 5.15 8.08
C VAL A 10 19.13 5.82 7.67
N TRP A 11 19.89 5.21 6.76
CA TRP A 11 21.11 5.79 6.19
C TRP A 11 20.82 7.15 5.54
N GLY A 12 19.88 7.20 4.58
CA GLY A 12 19.57 8.41 3.82
C GLY A 12 18.89 9.51 4.63
N LEU A 13 17.92 9.18 5.48
CA LEU A 13 17.09 10.16 6.20
C LEU A 13 17.63 10.57 7.56
N VAL A 14 18.45 9.74 8.20
CA VAL A 14 18.91 9.98 9.57
C VAL A 14 20.43 10.14 9.59
N ILE A 15 21.18 9.12 9.16
CA ILE A 15 22.63 9.10 9.37
C ILE A 15 23.32 10.20 8.54
N LEU A 16 23.03 10.30 7.24
CA LEU A 16 23.64 11.33 6.38
C LEU A 16 23.41 12.76 6.90
N PRO A 17 22.16 13.21 7.16
CA PRO A 17 21.91 14.57 7.63
C PRO A 17 22.37 14.84 9.06
N VAL A 18 22.25 13.88 9.98
CA VAL A 18 22.65 14.08 11.39
C VAL A 18 24.16 14.23 11.53
N PHE A 19 24.93 13.45 10.76
CA PHE A 19 26.39 13.45 10.84
C PHE A 19 27.07 14.30 9.75
N GLY A 20 26.31 14.94 8.86
CA GLY A 20 26.84 15.81 7.80
C GLY A 20 27.71 15.06 6.76
N LEU A 21 27.43 13.78 6.52
CA LEU A 21 28.29 12.89 5.72
C LEU A 21 28.11 13.05 4.20
N GLN A 22 27.22 13.93 3.74
CA GLN A 22 26.87 14.04 2.32
C GLN A 22 28.09 14.38 1.45
N GLN A 23 28.94 15.32 1.89
CA GLN A 23 30.15 15.68 1.14
C GLN A 23 31.15 14.53 1.11
N TRP A 24 31.35 13.85 2.25
CA TRP A 24 32.21 12.67 2.31
C TRP A 24 31.74 11.57 1.34
N VAL A 25 30.43 11.34 1.23
CA VAL A 25 29.86 10.38 0.25
C VAL A 25 30.13 10.84 -1.19
N ILE A 26 29.95 12.12 -1.49
CA ILE A 26 30.21 12.66 -2.84
C ILE A 26 31.68 12.49 -3.21
N ASP A 27 32.60 12.84 -2.31
CA ASP A 27 34.04 12.76 -2.55
C ASP A 27 34.53 11.31 -2.67
N THR A 28 33.95 10.39 -1.89
CA THR A 28 34.35 8.98 -1.88
C THR A 28 33.82 8.20 -3.09
N PHE A 29 32.57 8.46 -3.48
CA PHE A 29 31.88 7.66 -4.50
C PHE A 29 31.75 8.34 -5.86
N GLY A 30 32.03 9.64 -5.96
CA GLY A 30 32.03 10.42 -7.20
C GLY A 30 30.75 10.22 -8.01
N GLY A 31 30.87 9.74 -9.25
CA GLY A 31 29.72 9.49 -10.13
C GLY A 31 28.72 8.45 -9.63
N LEU A 32 29.07 7.63 -8.64
CA LEU A 32 28.17 6.66 -7.99
C LEU A 32 27.57 7.20 -6.68
N ALA A 33 27.88 8.44 -6.28
CA ALA A 33 27.40 9.03 -5.04
C ALA A 33 25.87 9.07 -4.96
N PHE A 34 25.15 9.15 -6.09
CA PHE A 34 23.69 9.15 -6.11
C PHE A 34 23.05 7.88 -5.51
N LEU A 35 23.76 6.74 -5.52
CA LEU A 35 23.29 5.49 -4.91
C LEU A 35 23.40 5.52 -3.38
N PHE A 36 24.33 6.31 -2.85
CA PHE A 36 24.63 6.36 -1.42
C PHE A 36 24.23 7.69 -0.77
N ASN A 37 23.85 8.69 -1.56
CA ASN A 37 23.33 9.99 -1.15
C ASN A 37 21.98 10.25 -1.85
N PRO A 38 20.92 9.50 -1.49
CA PRO A 38 19.59 9.71 -2.04
C PRO A 38 18.99 11.03 -1.57
N ASP A 39 18.18 11.64 -2.42
CA ASP A 39 17.38 12.81 -2.02
C ASP A 39 16.38 12.42 -0.91
N PRO A 40 16.38 13.10 0.26
CA PRO A 40 15.42 12.87 1.32
C PRO A 40 13.96 12.97 0.86
N ILE A 41 13.65 13.90 -0.04
CA ILE A 41 12.30 14.08 -0.57
C ILE A 41 11.87 12.82 -1.33
N PHE A 42 12.75 12.25 -2.15
CA PHE A 42 12.46 11.03 -2.89
C PHE A 42 12.12 9.86 -1.95
N LEU A 43 12.92 9.67 -0.89
CA LEU A 43 12.68 8.60 0.09
C LEU A 43 11.34 8.76 0.81
N ILE A 44 10.92 9.99 1.09
CA ILE A 44 9.63 10.29 1.75
C ILE A 44 8.46 10.15 0.78
N THR A 45 8.60 10.65 -0.45
CA THR A 45 7.53 10.63 -1.46
C THR A 45 7.20 9.21 -1.91
N LEU A 46 8.19 8.33 -2.05
CA LEU A 46 7.99 6.95 -2.53
C LEU A 46 6.93 6.16 -1.73
N PRO A 47 7.00 6.05 -0.39
CA PRO A 47 5.99 5.34 0.40
C PRO A 47 4.63 6.04 0.40
N ILE A 48 4.60 7.37 0.35
CA ILE A 48 3.34 8.14 0.26
C ILE A 48 2.64 7.83 -1.07
N LEU A 49 3.38 7.89 -2.18
CA LEU A 49 2.88 7.58 -3.51
C LEU A 49 2.38 6.13 -3.58
N LEU A 50 3.13 5.19 -3.01
CA LEU A 50 2.73 3.79 -2.94
C LEU A 50 1.41 3.62 -2.18
N GLY A 51 1.23 4.31 -1.06
CA GLY A 51 -0.02 4.33 -0.31
C GLY A 51 -1.19 4.91 -1.10
N VAL A 52 -0.98 6.05 -1.76
CA VAL A 52 -2.00 6.71 -2.60
C VAL A 52 -2.42 5.81 -3.76
N VAL A 53 -1.46 5.22 -4.48
CA VAL A 53 -1.73 4.30 -5.59
C VAL A 53 -2.48 3.07 -5.11
N LEU A 54 -2.09 2.49 -3.97
CA LEU A 54 -2.76 1.32 -3.39
C LEU A 54 -4.22 1.63 -3.08
N ILE A 55 -4.50 2.76 -2.42
CA ILE A 55 -5.87 3.19 -2.12
C ILE A 55 -6.64 3.46 -3.41
N GLY A 56 -6.02 4.10 -4.41
CA GLY A 56 -6.62 4.37 -5.71
C GLY A 56 -7.03 3.11 -6.45
N VAL A 57 -6.20 2.06 -6.42
CA VAL A 57 -6.51 0.75 -7.00
C VAL A 57 -7.69 0.09 -6.28
N ILE A 58 -7.73 0.15 -4.95
CA ILE A 58 -8.86 -0.39 -4.17
C ILE A 58 -10.16 0.36 -4.50
N ALA A 59 -10.13 1.69 -4.53
CA ALA A 59 -11.29 2.50 -4.87
C ALA A 59 -11.78 2.23 -6.30
N MET A 60 -10.87 2.08 -7.26
CA MET A 60 -11.19 1.70 -8.64
C MET A 60 -11.83 0.32 -8.71
N TRP A 61 -11.31 -0.65 -7.96
CA TRP A 61 -11.89 -1.99 -7.90
C TRP A 61 -13.30 -1.99 -7.31
N ILE A 62 -13.51 -1.31 -6.18
CA ILE A 62 -14.83 -1.18 -5.55
C ILE A 62 -15.82 -0.49 -6.51
N GLY A 63 -15.41 0.64 -7.10
CA GLY A 63 -16.23 1.36 -8.08
C GLY A 63 -16.60 0.51 -9.29
N TRP A 64 -15.66 -0.28 -9.80
CA TRP A 64 -15.91 -1.26 -10.86
C TRP A 64 -16.96 -2.29 -10.43
N THR A 65 -16.82 -2.89 -9.25
CA THR A 65 -17.77 -3.91 -8.78
C THR A 65 -19.19 -3.37 -8.64
N MET A 66 -19.38 -2.15 -8.13
CA MET A 66 -20.71 -1.52 -7.99
C MET A 66 -21.38 -1.21 -9.34
N LEU A 67 -20.60 -0.83 -10.36
CA LEU A 67 -21.14 -0.60 -11.71
C LEU A 67 -21.57 -1.91 -12.39
N THR A 68 -20.92 -3.01 -12.05
CA THR A 68 -21.19 -4.33 -12.63
C THR A 68 -22.22 -5.16 -11.86
N THR A 69 -22.65 -4.73 -10.67
CA THR A 69 -23.74 -5.40 -9.94
C THR A 69 -25.09 -4.98 -10.53
N PRO A 70 -25.84 -5.88 -11.19
CA PRO A 70 -27.21 -5.59 -11.58
C PRO A 70 -28.04 -5.31 -10.32
N ALA A 71 -29.06 -4.45 -10.44
CA ALA A 71 -29.97 -4.19 -9.33
C ALA A 71 -30.50 -5.54 -8.81
N PRO A 72 -30.48 -5.77 -7.48
CA PRO A 72 -31.03 -7.00 -6.93
C PRO A 72 -32.47 -7.16 -7.39
N GLU A 73 -32.85 -8.37 -7.79
CA GLU A 73 -34.21 -8.66 -8.21
C GLU A 73 -35.20 -8.24 -7.09
N PRO A 74 -36.34 -7.63 -7.44
CA PRO A 74 -37.38 -7.31 -6.47
C PRO A 74 -37.72 -8.58 -5.68
N LEU A 75 -37.87 -8.45 -4.36
CA LEU A 75 -38.19 -9.54 -3.44
C LEU A 75 -39.64 -10.04 -3.62
N GLU A 76 -40.06 -10.38 -4.84
CA GLU A 76 -41.41 -10.86 -5.14
C GLU A 76 -41.60 -12.37 -4.91
N ASP A 77 -40.54 -13.13 -4.63
CA ASP A 77 -40.61 -14.59 -4.41
C ASP A 77 -39.96 -15.06 -3.09
N PHE A 78 -39.96 -14.23 -2.04
CA PHE A 78 -39.84 -14.78 -0.68
C PHE A 78 -41.25 -15.09 -0.15
N ASP A 79 -41.90 -16.10 -0.73
CA ASP A 79 -42.75 -16.97 0.08
C ASP A 79 -41.79 -17.65 1.07
N PHE A 80 -41.65 -17.02 2.24
CA PHE A 80 -41.12 -17.68 3.43
C PHE A 80 -42.14 -18.74 3.87
N ASP A 81 -42.35 -19.77 3.04
CA ASP A 81 -43.02 -20.98 3.50
C ASP A 81 -42.12 -21.59 4.59
N GLU A 82 -42.75 -21.79 5.74
CA GLU A 82 -42.16 -21.92 7.08
C GLU A 82 -41.34 -23.21 7.33
N GLU A 83 -40.70 -23.82 6.32
CA GLU A 83 -40.20 -25.21 6.42
C GLU A 83 -38.69 -25.40 6.70
N GLU A 84 -37.80 -24.40 6.57
CA GLU A 84 -36.34 -24.64 6.73
C GLU A 84 -35.76 -24.33 8.13
N VAL A 85 -36.57 -23.99 9.14
CA VAL A 85 -36.07 -23.72 10.51
C VAL A 85 -35.80 -24.99 11.33
N THR A 86 -36.22 -26.17 10.86
CA THR A 86 -36.08 -27.44 11.58
C THR A 86 -34.78 -28.22 11.33
N GLU A 87 -34.02 -27.95 10.26
CA GLU A 87 -32.89 -28.83 9.89
C GLU A 87 -31.50 -28.40 10.41
N LYS A 88 -31.34 -27.22 11.04
CA LYS A 88 -30.02 -26.74 11.54
C LYS A 88 -29.81 -26.86 13.06
N LYS A 89 -30.59 -27.69 13.76
CA LYS A 89 -30.37 -28.00 15.19
C LYS A 89 -29.72 -29.36 15.46
N GLU A 90 -29.49 -30.18 14.44
CA GLU A 90 -28.81 -31.47 14.57
C GLU A 90 -27.77 -31.65 13.47
N GLU A 91 -26.66 -30.90 13.53
CA GLU A 91 -25.34 -31.30 13.01
C GLU A 91 -24.23 -30.39 13.55
#